data_AF-A0A4U5TRW7-F1
#
_entry.id   AF-A0A4U5TRW7-F1
#
_cell.length_a   1.000
_cell.length_b   1.000
_cell.length_c   1.000
_cell.angle_alpha   90.00
_cell.angle_beta   90.00
_cell.angle_gamma   90.00
#
_symmetry.space_group_name_H-M   'P 1'
#
loop_
_entity.id
_entity.type
_entity.pdbx_description
1 polymer ?
#
loop_
_entity_poly.entity_id
_entity_poly.type
_entity_poly.pdbx_seq_one_letter_code
_entity_poly.pdbx_strand_id
1 'polypeptide(L)'
;MKSIIFLFSFLYSSSLIYGQELKPDHYFDFWVGKWNVSWKEPDGNVGKGTNIVLKTLDDQVIEENFKITSVNQKGFKGKSLSVYQPQSDVWRQTWIDNQGDYYNFTGKIDGDKRIFETQTPKRKDGTMFKQRMVFHHITKTPLDGIGKAQ
;
A
#
# COMPACT_ATOMS: atom_id res chain seq x y z
N MET A 1 24.62 -22.83 -65.51
CA MET A 1 24.56 -23.10 -64.06
C MET A 1 23.42 -22.29 -63.47
N LYS A 2 22.41 -22.93 -62.86
CA LYS A 2 21.25 -22.25 -62.25
C LYS A 2 21.54 -22.01 -60.76
N SER A 3 21.59 -20.76 -60.33
CA SER A 3 21.72 -20.41 -58.90
C SER A 3 20.34 -20.30 -58.26
N ILE A 4 20.16 -20.99 -57.13
CA ILE A 4 19.00 -20.88 -56.24
C ILE A 4 19.42 -20.01 -55.06
N ILE A 5 18.71 -18.91 -54.84
CA ILE A 5 18.89 -18.03 -53.67
C ILE A 5 17.83 -18.42 -52.63
N PHE A 6 18.27 -18.85 -51.46
CA PHE A 6 17.41 -19.05 -50.30
C PHE A 6 17.28 -17.72 -49.53
N LEU A 7 16.09 -17.13 -49.54
CA LEU A 7 15.74 -16.01 -48.66
C LEU A 7 15.32 -16.59 -47.30
N PHE A 8 16.14 -16.40 -46.26
CA PHE A 8 15.75 -16.66 -44.87
C PHE A 8 14.97 -15.45 -44.33
N SER A 9 13.64 -15.56 -44.27
CA SER A 9 12.79 -14.58 -43.59
C SER A 9 12.88 -14.79 -42.08
N PHE A 10 13.62 -13.93 -41.38
CA PHE A 10 13.57 -13.83 -39.92
C PHE A 10 12.23 -13.19 -39.50
N LEU A 11 11.31 -14.00 -38.99
CA LEU A 11 10.09 -13.50 -38.35
C LEU A 11 10.46 -12.97 -36.96
N TYR A 12 10.56 -11.64 -36.83
CA TYR A 12 10.64 -10.99 -35.52
C TYR A 12 9.27 -11.10 -34.84
N SER A 13 9.12 -12.04 -33.93
CA SER A 13 8.00 -12.05 -32.99
C SER A 13 8.20 -10.91 -31.99
N SER A 14 7.48 -9.81 -32.18
CA SER A 14 7.37 -8.77 -31.18
C SER A 14 6.64 -9.34 -29.96
N SER A 15 7.40 -9.80 -28.96
CA SER A 15 6.84 -10.12 -27.66
C SER A 15 6.33 -8.83 -27.03
N LEU A 16 5.00 -8.65 -27.07
CA LEU A 16 4.32 -7.65 -26.28
C LEU A 16 4.66 -7.91 -24.81
N ILE A 17 5.36 -6.97 -24.17
CA ILE A 17 5.60 -6.99 -22.73
C ILE A 17 4.25 -6.70 -22.06
N TYR A 18 3.44 -7.73 -21.87
CA TYR A 18 2.27 -7.64 -21.03
C TYR A 18 2.78 -7.58 -19.59
N GLY A 19 2.80 -6.38 -19.00
CA GLY A 19 3.15 -6.23 -17.60
C GLY A 19 2.21 -7.11 -16.78
N GLN A 20 2.76 -8.09 -16.07
CA GLN A 20 1.98 -9.05 -15.29
C GLN A 20 0.97 -8.30 -14.41
N GLU A 21 -0.31 -8.64 -14.58
CA GLU A 21 -1.39 -8.14 -13.73
C GLU A 21 -1.19 -8.68 -12.32
N LEU A 22 -1.31 -7.79 -11.33
CA LEU A 22 -1.07 -8.16 -9.93
C LEU A 22 -2.29 -8.94 -9.43
N LYS A 23 -2.07 -10.04 -8.69
CA LYS A 23 -3.19 -10.77 -8.09
C LYS A 23 -3.83 -9.95 -6.95
N PRO A 24 -5.14 -10.15 -6.66
CA PRO A 24 -5.85 -9.36 -5.66
C PRO A 24 -5.26 -9.38 -4.25
N ASP A 25 -4.76 -10.53 -3.83
CA ASP A 25 -4.09 -10.80 -2.55
C ASP A 25 -2.69 -10.15 -2.43
N HIS A 26 -2.19 -9.55 -3.51
CA HIS A 26 -0.94 -8.79 -3.52
C HIS A 26 -1.16 -7.27 -3.67
N TYR A 27 -2.38 -6.79 -3.86
CA TYR A 27 -2.63 -5.37 -4.20
C TYR A 27 -2.08 -4.37 -3.19
N PHE A 28 -1.88 -4.77 -1.94
CA PHE A 28 -1.34 -3.94 -0.87
C PHE A 28 0.11 -4.29 -0.48
N ASP A 29 0.79 -5.13 -1.26
CA ASP A 29 2.19 -5.52 -0.96
C ASP A 29 3.20 -4.41 -1.21
N PHE A 30 2.80 -3.37 -1.94
CA PHE A 30 3.67 -2.27 -2.36
C PHE A 30 4.38 -1.53 -1.21
N TRP A 31 3.82 -1.55 -0.01
CA TRP A 31 4.39 -0.86 1.16
C TRP A 31 5.08 -1.80 2.16
N VAL A 32 5.18 -3.10 1.87
CA VAL A 32 5.95 -4.02 2.72
C VAL A 32 7.42 -3.60 2.68
N GLY A 33 8.00 -3.37 3.86
CA GLY A 33 9.36 -2.86 3.98
C GLY A 33 9.58 -2.03 5.26
N LYS A 34 10.76 -1.42 5.32
CA LYS A 34 11.15 -0.47 6.38
C LYS A 34 11.19 0.92 5.79
N TRP A 35 10.64 1.88 6.53
CA TRP A 35 10.40 3.23 6.03
C TRP A 35 10.85 4.28 7.04
N ASN A 36 11.49 5.32 6.52
CA ASN A 36 11.59 6.60 7.21
C ASN A 36 10.53 7.52 6.60
N VAL A 37 9.58 7.95 7.44
CA VAL A 37 8.42 8.72 7.00
C VAL A 37 8.53 10.16 7.46
N SER A 38 7.99 11.08 6.68
CA SER A 38 7.97 12.51 7.01
C SER A 38 6.73 13.17 6.45
N TRP A 39 6.07 14.00 7.24
CA TRP A 39 4.89 14.76 6.84
C TRP A 39 5.05 16.22 7.25
N LYS A 40 4.24 17.09 6.63
CA LYS A 40 4.17 18.50 7.00
C LYS A 40 3.12 18.66 8.09
N GLU A 41 3.53 19.16 9.24
CA GLU A 41 2.64 19.50 10.34
C GLU A 41 1.85 20.79 10.05
N PRO A 42 0.70 21.02 10.71
CA PRO A 42 -0.08 22.25 10.52
C PRO A 42 0.68 23.53 10.85
N ASP A 43 1.63 23.46 11.79
CA ASP A 43 2.50 24.57 12.20
C ASP A 43 3.67 24.82 11.22
N GLY A 44 3.76 24.04 10.13
CA GLY A 44 4.81 24.13 9.12
C GLY A 44 6.07 23.33 9.45
N ASN A 45 6.17 22.71 10.62
CA ASN A 45 7.28 21.83 10.96
C ASN A 45 7.22 20.52 10.17
N VAL A 46 8.35 19.82 10.12
CA VAL A 46 8.44 18.50 9.50
C VAL A 46 8.32 17.43 10.60
N GLY A 47 7.20 16.73 10.59
CA GLY A 47 7.02 15.51 11.36
C GLY A 47 7.88 14.38 10.80
N LYS A 48 8.36 13.48 11.66
CA LYS A 48 9.21 12.36 11.28
C LYS A 48 8.82 11.12 12.06
N GLY A 49 8.92 9.96 11.43
CA GLY A 49 8.67 8.68 12.05
C GLY A 49 9.37 7.53 11.35
N THR A 50 9.16 6.34 11.88
CA THR A 50 9.56 5.08 11.27
C THR A 50 8.35 4.19 11.09
N ASN A 51 8.32 3.44 10.00
CA ASN A 51 7.32 2.40 9.79
C ASN A 51 8.00 1.08 9.41
N ILE A 52 7.60 -0.01 10.07
CA ILE A 52 8.05 -1.36 9.75
C ILE A 52 6.83 -2.18 9.36
N VAL A 53 6.77 -2.57 8.09
CA VAL A 53 5.66 -3.30 7.49
C VAL A 53 6.18 -4.66 7.03
N LEU A 54 5.66 -5.74 7.60
CA LEU A 54 6.12 -7.11 7.35
C LEU A 54 4.95 -8.01 6.98
N LYS A 55 5.24 -9.07 6.23
CA LYS A 55 4.33 -10.19 6.05
C LYS A 55 4.47 -11.15 7.25
N THR A 56 3.34 -11.61 7.77
CA THR A 56 3.24 -12.52 8.92
C THR A 56 2.11 -13.53 8.68
N LEU A 57 2.01 -14.55 9.53
CA LEU A 57 1.03 -15.64 9.41
C LEU A 57 1.06 -16.28 8.00
N ASP A 58 2.21 -16.83 7.63
CA ASP A 58 2.44 -17.49 6.33
C ASP A 58 2.13 -16.59 5.13
N ASP A 59 2.60 -15.35 5.22
CA ASP A 59 2.43 -14.27 4.24
C ASP A 59 0.97 -13.84 3.96
N GLN A 60 0.01 -14.30 4.77
CA GLN A 60 -1.40 -13.95 4.62
C GLN A 60 -1.77 -12.60 5.23
N VAL A 61 -0.97 -12.11 6.18
CA VAL A 61 -1.25 -10.85 6.89
C VAL A 61 -0.08 -9.88 6.73
N ILE A 62 -0.40 -8.62 6.44
CA ILE A 62 0.55 -7.52 6.50
C ILE A 62 0.41 -6.86 7.88
N GLU A 63 1.50 -6.88 8.65
CA GLU A 63 1.59 -6.20 9.95
C GLU A 63 2.43 -4.93 9.84
N GLU A 64 1.87 -3.83 10.31
CA GLU A 64 2.51 -2.52 10.39
C GLU A 64 2.88 -2.15 11.83
N ASN A 65 4.04 -1.52 12.01
CA ASN A 65 4.49 -0.93 13.26
C ASN A 65 4.97 0.50 13.01
N PHE A 66 4.12 1.48 13.29
CA PHE A 66 4.38 2.90 13.08
C PHE A 66 4.82 3.59 14.39
N LYS A 67 5.80 4.49 14.31
CA LYS A 67 6.28 5.28 15.45
C LYS A 67 6.66 6.68 15.02
N ILE A 68 6.25 7.70 15.79
CA ILE A 68 6.72 9.07 15.61
C ILE A 68 8.03 9.29 16.36
N THR A 69 9.00 9.88 15.67
CA THR A 69 10.34 10.19 16.17
C THR A 69 10.60 11.69 16.32
N SER A 70 9.79 12.57 15.72
CA SER A 70 9.88 14.03 15.89
C SER A 70 9.46 14.46 17.30
N VAL A 71 9.91 15.65 17.72
CA VAL A 71 9.77 16.14 19.10
C VAL A 71 8.32 16.44 19.47
N ASN A 72 7.53 17.04 18.56
CA ASN A 72 6.19 17.55 18.85
C ASN A 72 5.16 16.47 19.19
N GLN A 73 5.36 15.23 18.72
CA GLN A 73 4.50 14.08 18.98
C GLN A 73 5.30 12.83 19.38
N LYS A 74 6.45 13.05 20.03
CA LYS A 74 7.38 11.98 20.39
C LYS A 74 6.67 10.94 21.26
N GLY A 75 6.70 9.68 20.82
CA GLY A 75 6.16 8.55 21.58
C GLY A 75 4.80 8.04 21.11
N PHE A 76 4.17 8.65 20.10
CA PHE A 76 3.05 8.03 19.39
C PHE A 76 3.48 6.71 18.74
N LYS A 77 2.65 5.68 18.88
CA LYS A 77 2.86 4.34 18.32
C LYS A 77 1.55 3.81 17.79
N GLY A 78 1.54 3.44 16.51
CA GLY A 78 0.42 2.77 15.85
C GLY A 78 0.81 1.38 15.38
N LYS A 79 -0.19 0.52 15.20
CA LYS A 79 -0.06 -0.80 14.58
C LYS A 79 -1.26 -1.03 13.69
N SER A 80 -1.03 -1.70 12.57
CA SER A 80 -2.12 -2.25 11.77
C SER A 80 -1.90 -3.71 11.40
N LEU A 81 -3.02 -4.40 11.16
CA LEU A 81 -3.07 -5.75 10.58
C LEU A 81 -3.97 -5.69 9.36
N SER A 82 -3.43 -5.97 8.18
CA SER A 82 -4.17 -6.01 6.93
C SER A 82 -4.21 -7.43 6.37
N VAL A 83 -5.40 -7.88 5.97
CA VAL A 83 -5.63 -9.23 5.45
C VAL A 83 -6.54 -9.17 4.22
N TYR A 84 -6.22 -9.94 3.20
CA TYR A 84 -7.11 -10.19 2.07
C TYR A 84 -8.08 -11.32 2.41
N GLN A 85 -9.36 -11.14 2.13
CA GLN A 85 -10.40 -12.14 2.33
C GLN A 85 -10.86 -12.70 0.98
N PRO A 86 -10.41 -13.90 0.55
CA PRO A 86 -10.71 -14.43 -0.78
C PRO A 86 -12.20 -14.66 -1.03
N GLN A 87 -12.96 -14.97 0.02
CA GLN A 87 -14.41 -15.24 -0.09
C GLN A 87 -15.22 -13.99 -0.48
N SER A 88 -14.76 -12.81 -0.10
CA SER A 88 -15.45 -11.54 -0.32
C SER A 88 -14.71 -10.62 -1.29
N ASP A 89 -13.52 -11.02 -1.77
CA ASP A 89 -12.62 -10.21 -2.61
C ASP A 89 -12.34 -8.83 -1.99
N VAL A 90 -12.11 -8.81 -0.67
CA VAL A 90 -11.98 -7.59 0.11
C VAL A 90 -10.75 -7.65 1.00
N TRP A 91 -9.96 -6.58 0.94
CA TRP A 91 -8.95 -6.30 1.96
C TRP A 91 -9.62 -5.69 3.20
N ARG A 92 -9.23 -6.16 4.38
CA ARG A 92 -9.60 -5.54 5.67
C ARG A 92 -8.35 -5.12 6.40
N GLN A 93 -8.46 -4.01 7.12
CA GLN A 93 -7.38 -3.58 8.00
C GLN A 93 -7.94 -3.11 9.34
N THR A 94 -7.32 -3.57 10.41
CA THR A 94 -7.50 -3.01 11.75
C THR A 94 -6.32 -2.12 12.07
N TRP A 95 -6.57 -0.89 12.50
CA TRP A 95 -5.57 0.01 13.08
C TRP A 95 -5.85 0.22 14.56
N ILE A 96 -4.79 0.25 15.36
CA ILE A 96 -4.81 0.62 16.78
C ILE A 96 -3.60 1.49 17.13
N ASP A 97 -3.72 2.30 18.17
CA ASP A 97 -2.58 3.06 18.70
C ASP A 97 -2.56 3.16 20.22
N ASN A 98 -1.45 3.71 20.74
CA ASN A 98 -1.23 3.90 22.16
C ASN A 98 -2.01 5.08 22.78
N GLN A 99 -2.88 5.73 22.02
CA GLN A 99 -3.83 6.73 22.54
C GLN A 99 -5.23 6.12 22.73
N GLY A 100 -5.43 4.86 22.32
CA GLY A 100 -6.68 4.13 22.49
C GLY A 100 -7.61 4.19 21.27
N ASP A 101 -7.15 4.75 20.15
CA ASP A 101 -7.93 4.76 18.93
C ASP A 101 -7.98 3.35 18.30
N TYR A 102 -9.11 3.07 17.66
CA TYR A 102 -9.35 1.84 16.91
C TYR A 102 -10.10 2.18 15.62
N TYR A 103 -9.60 1.69 14.49
CA TYR A 103 -10.24 1.83 13.19
C TYR A 103 -10.32 0.50 12.46
N ASN A 104 -11.45 0.27 11.79
CA ASN A 104 -11.66 -0.88 10.91
C ASN A 104 -11.90 -0.36 9.49
N PHE A 105 -10.94 -0.63 8.61
CA PHE A 105 -10.92 -0.18 7.23
C PHE A 105 -11.25 -1.31 6.26
N THR A 106 -11.84 -0.93 5.14
CA THR A 106 -12.03 -1.77 3.95
C THR A 106 -11.12 -1.26 2.84
N GLY A 107 -10.44 -2.16 2.16
CA GLY A 107 -9.57 -1.85 1.04
C GLY A 107 -10.36 -1.60 -0.25
N LYS A 108 -9.93 -0.62 -1.03
CA LYS A 108 -10.46 -0.27 -2.34
C LYS A 108 -9.31 0.01 -3.31
N ILE A 109 -9.48 -0.41 -4.56
CA ILE A 109 -8.61 -0.05 -5.68
C ILE A 109 -9.35 0.94 -6.57
N ASP A 110 -8.65 2.01 -6.94
CA ASP A 110 -9.18 3.06 -7.82
C ASP A 110 -8.05 3.50 -8.77
N GLY A 111 -7.97 2.85 -9.92
CA GLY A 111 -6.85 3.00 -10.85
C GLY A 111 -5.52 2.57 -10.22
N ASP A 112 -4.57 3.50 -10.17
CA ASP A 112 -3.25 3.32 -9.54
C ASP A 112 -3.28 3.46 -8.01
N LYS A 113 -4.40 3.95 -7.45
CA LYS A 113 -4.51 4.17 -6.02
C LYS A 113 -4.79 2.88 -5.27
N ARG A 114 -4.30 2.84 -4.04
CA ARG A 114 -4.70 1.87 -3.02
C ARG A 114 -5.30 2.65 -1.87
N ILE A 115 -6.46 2.22 -1.39
CA ILE A 115 -7.23 2.98 -0.42
C ILE A 115 -7.66 2.06 0.71
N PHE A 116 -7.47 2.48 1.95
CA PHE A 116 -8.16 1.92 3.12
C PHE A 116 -9.14 2.96 3.63
N GLU A 117 -10.41 2.58 3.81
CA GLU A 117 -11.44 3.52 4.27
C GLU A 117 -12.42 2.91 5.26
N THR A 118 -12.84 3.69 6.26
CA THR A 118 -13.87 3.25 7.20
C THR A 118 -15.23 3.24 6.50
N GLN A 119 -16.17 2.46 7.03
CA GLN A 119 -17.57 2.68 6.70
C GLN A 119 -17.96 4.11 7.10
N THR A 120 -18.98 4.66 6.42
CA THR A 120 -19.49 6.01 6.69
C THR A 120 -20.77 5.93 7.51
N PRO A 121 -20.73 5.69 8.83
CA PRO A 121 -21.94 5.76 9.63
C PRO A 121 -22.44 7.21 9.64
N LYS A 122 -23.75 7.38 9.46
CA LYS A 122 -24.41 8.64 9.79
C LYS A 122 -24.26 8.88 11.29
N ARG A 123 -23.63 9.97 11.68
CA ARG A 123 -23.67 10.44 13.07
C ARG A 123 -25.09 10.90 13.41
N LYS A 124 -25.42 10.95 14.70
CA LYS A 124 -26.76 11.36 15.18
C LYS A 124 -27.15 12.78 14.76
N ASP A 125 -26.17 13.63 14.50
CA ASP A 125 -26.32 15.01 14.01
C ASP A 125 -26.46 15.11 12.47
N GLY A 126 -26.54 13.97 11.77
CA GLY A 126 -26.63 13.90 10.31
C GLY A 126 -25.30 14.08 9.59
N THR A 127 -24.20 14.35 10.31
CA THR A 127 -22.87 14.46 9.69
C THR A 127 -22.34 13.08 9.30
N MET A 128 -21.65 13.03 8.16
CA MET A 128 -20.98 11.83 7.68
C MET A 128 -19.50 11.96 8.00
N PHE A 129 -18.95 10.98 8.73
CA PHE A 129 -17.52 10.92 9.01
C PHE A 129 -16.91 9.67 8.40
N LYS A 130 -15.86 9.87 7.61
CA LYS A 130 -15.13 8.82 6.92
C LYS A 130 -13.64 9.09 7.06
N GLN A 131 -12.91 8.14 7.62
CA GLN A 131 -11.45 8.17 7.59
C GLN A 131 -10.95 7.36 6.41
N ARG A 132 -9.89 7.84 5.78
CA ARG A 132 -9.25 7.17 4.65
C ARG A 132 -7.75 7.34 4.67
N MET A 133 -7.05 6.28 4.26
CA MET A 133 -5.65 6.30 3.85
C MET A 133 -5.61 6.07 2.35
N VAL A 134 -4.94 6.96 1.62
CA VAL A 134 -4.90 6.93 0.14
C VAL A 134 -3.44 6.92 -0.30
N PHE A 135 -3.02 5.80 -0.85
CA PHE A 135 -1.69 5.62 -1.43
C PHE A 135 -1.74 5.94 -2.92
N HIS A 136 -0.75 6.70 -3.36
CA HIS A 136 -0.60 7.20 -4.72
C HIS A 136 0.88 7.15 -5.11
N HIS A 137 1.19 7.26 -6.41
CA HIS A 137 2.56 7.11 -6.93
C HIS A 137 3.23 5.79 -6.52
N ILE A 138 2.46 4.71 -6.52
CA ILE A 138 2.94 3.38 -6.13
C ILE A 138 3.86 2.84 -7.23
N THR A 139 5.14 2.60 -6.89
CA THR A 139 6.11 2.02 -7.82
C THR A 139 6.18 0.50 -7.63
N LYS A 140 6.35 -0.24 -8.73
CA LYS A 140 6.28 -1.72 -8.78
C LYS A 140 7.50 -2.44 -8.17
N THR A 141 8.47 -1.72 -7.61
CA THR A 141 9.75 -2.32 -7.21
C THR A 141 9.65 -2.95 -5.82
N PRO A 142 9.98 -4.26 -5.65
CA PRO A 142 10.16 -4.85 -4.33
C PRO A 142 11.27 -4.07 -3.61
N LEU A 143 10.95 -3.46 -2.47
CA LEU A 143 11.80 -2.46 -1.84
C LEU A 143 12.91 -3.09 -1.01
N ASP A 144 14.14 -2.91 -1.48
CA ASP A 144 15.29 -2.69 -0.60
C ASP A 144 15.16 -1.30 0.06
N GLY A 145 14.24 -1.22 1.03
CA GLY A 145 14.50 -0.56 2.31
C GLY A 145 14.42 0.96 2.47
N ILE A 146 14.17 1.78 1.45
CA ILE A 146 13.96 3.23 1.66
C ILE A 146 12.98 3.82 0.65
N GLY A 147 11.68 3.70 0.92
CA GLY A 147 10.72 4.58 0.27
C GLY A 147 10.30 5.73 1.21
N LYS A 148 9.80 6.81 0.63
CA LYS A 148 9.19 7.92 1.37
C LYS A 148 7.68 7.77 1.27
N ALA A 149 7.01 7.46 2.38
CA ALA A 149 5.58 7.69 2.47
C ALA A 149 5.37 9.19 2.73
N GLN A 150 4.61 9.84 1.83
CA GLN A 150 4.16 11.23 1.96
C GLN A 150 2.81 11.28 2.67
#